data_AF-A0A5N9EMV2-F1
#
_entry.id   AF-A0A5N9EMV2-F1
#
_cell.length_a   1.000
_cell.length_b   1.000
_cell.length_c   1.000
_cell.angle_alpha   90.00
_cell.angle_beta   90.00
_cell.angle_gamma   90.00
#
_symmetry.space_group_name_H-M   'P 1'
#
loop_
_entity.id
_entity.type
_entity.pdbx_description
1 polymer ?
#
loop_
_entity_poly.entity_id
_entity_poly.type
_entity_poly.pdbx_seq_one_letter_code
_entity_poly.pdbx_strand_id
1 'polypeptide(L)'
;MPINEVEIVSFCAECGTEFETVTVKKDNMMLTTNEQVWCSKCQTNRSQVRDMAGRLKSIEEEQQSYPKAVPAEPFPGQAAGR
;
A
#
# COMPACT_ATOMS: atom_id res chain seq x y z
N MET A 1 -13.36 -15.80 -11.87
CA MET A 1 -14.45 -15.53 -10.91
C MET A 1 -14.24 -14.14 -10.33
N PRO A 2 -15.27 -13.30 -10.18
CA PRO A 2 -15.10 -12.00 -9.55
C PRO A 2 -14.74 -12.20 -8.07
N ILE A 3 -13.67 -11.53 -7.62
CA ILE A 3 -13.32 -11.44 -6.21
C ILE A 3 -14.31 -10.47 -5.57
N ASN A 4 -15.21 -10.99 -4.75
CA ASN A 4 -16.27 -10.21 -4.11
C ASN A 4 -15.93 -9.79 -2.68
N GLU A 5 -14.87 -10.36 -2.11
CA GLU A 5 -14.43 -10.16 -0.74
C GLU A 5 -12.94 -9.86 -0.73
N VAL A 6 -12.53 -8.99 0.18
CA VAL A 6 -11.14 -8.57 0.37
C VAL A 6 -10.82 -8.56 1.85
N GLU A 7 -9.56 -8.78 2.17
CA GLU A 7 -9.04 -8.65 3.52
C GLU A 7 -8.55 -7.21 3.73
N ILE A 8 -9.02 -6.59 4.80
CA ILE A 8 -8.62 -5.26 5.25
C ILE A 8 -7.85 -5.41 6.55
N VAL A 9 -6.66 -4.82 6.59
CA VAL A 9 -5.82 -4.77 7.78
C VAL A 9 -5.89 -3.36 8.36
N SER A 10 -6.04 -3.29 9.68
CA SER A 10 -6.11 -2.04 10.42
C SER A 10 -4.84 -1.82 11.22
N PHE A 11 -4.29 -0.60 11.16
CA PHE A 11 -3.06 -0.23 11.83
C PHE A 11 -3.22 1.05 12.65
N CYS A 12 -2.37 1.21 13.66
CA CYS A 12 -2.19 2.47 14.36
C CYS A 12 -1.60 3.52 13.42
N ALA A 13 -2.25 4.68 13.30
CA ALA A 13 -1.77 5.77 12.45
C ALA A 13 -0.37 6.30 12.84
N GLU A 14 -0.01 6.20 14.12
CA GLU A 14 1.24 6.76 14.65
C GLU A 14 2.41 5.77 14.58
N CYS A 15 2.19 4.54 15.05
CA CYS A 15 3.27 3.56 15.22
C CYS A 15 3.19 2.37 14.27
N GLY A 16 2.17 2.31 13.40
CA GLY A 16 1.98 1.24 12.43
C GLY A 16 1.70 -0.14 13.02
N THR A 17 1.37 -0.23 14.32
CA THR A 17 1.04 -1.53 14.93
C THR A 17 -0.29 -2.02 14.40
N GLU A 18 -0.32 -3.26 13.90
CA GLU A 18 -1.54 -3.93 13.46
C GLU A 18 -2.48 -4.17 14.64
N PHE A 19 -3.75 -3.85 14.43
CA PHE A 19 -4.83 -4.06 15.38
C PHE A 19 -5.62 -5.32 15.04
N GLU A 20 -6.06 -5.43 13.79
CA GLU A 20 -6.94 -6.51 13.33
C GLU A 20 -6.88 -6.64 11.80
N THR A 21 -7.23 -7.83 11.32
CA THR A 21 -7.49 -8.13 9.92
C THR A 21 -8.92 -8.65 9.78
N VAL A 22 -9.71 -8.04 8.88
CA VAL A 22 -11.13 -8.36 8.68
C VAL A 22 -11.44 -8.61 7.20
N THR A 23 -12.24 -9.62 6.91
CA THR A 23 -12.74 -9.88 5.55
C THR A 23 -14.04 -9.13 5.32
N VAL A 24 -14.08 -8.29 4.29
CA VAL A 24 -15.24 -7.45 3.95
C VAL A 24 -15.56 -7.58 2.47
N LYS A 25 -16.80 -7.27 2.11
CA LYS A 25 -17.17 -7.16 0.69
C LYS A 25 -16.38 -6.03 0.04
N LYS A 26 -15.98 -6.23 -1.22
CA LYS A 26 -15.22 -5.23 -1.99
C LYS A 26 -15.93 -3.86 -2.06
N ASP A 27 -17.25 -3.84 -2.08
CA ASP A 27 -18.02 -2.59 -2.12
C ASP A 27 -18.15 -1.91 -0.74
N ASN A 28 -17.77 -2.59 0.34
CA ASN A 28 -17.93 -2.16 1.73
C ASN A 28 -16.59 -2.09 2.49
N MET A 29 -15.49 -1.75 1.81
CA MET A 29 -14.16 -1.79 2.40
C MET A 29 -13.94 -0.79 3.54
N MET A 30 -14.67 0.34 3.55
CA MET A 30 -14.56 1.42 4.54
C MET A 30 -13.10 1.73 4.95
N LEU A 31 -12.24 2.03 3.96
CA LEU A 31 -10.81 2.29 4.15
C LEU A 31 -10.52 3.57 4.96
N THR A 32 -11.50 4.47 5.05
CA THR A 32 -11.41 5.68 5.86
C THR A 32 -12.36 5.57 7.04
N THR A 33 -11.83 5.78 8.24
CA THR A 33 -12.61 5.82 9.49
C THR A 33 -12.12 6.95 10.38
N ASN A 34 -13.01 7.50 11.20
CA ASN A 34 -12.67 8.48 12.25
C ASN A 34 -12.65 7.81 13.63
N GLU A 35 -12.72 6.48 13.68
CA GLU A 35 -12.68 5.71 14.92
C GLU A 35 -11.30 5.77 15.57
N GLN A 36 -11.31 5.78 16.90
CA GLN A 36 -10.10 5.69 17.71
C GLN A 36 -10.04 4.33 18.41
N VAL A 37 -8.89 3.69 18.33
CA VAL A 37 -8.64 2.36 18.91
C VAL A 37 -7.48 2.48 19.90
N TRP A 38 -7.58 1.75 21.01
CA TRP A 38 -6.50 1.68 21.99
C TRP A 38 -5.29 0.96 21.41
N CYS A 39 -4.13 1.64 21.36
CA CYS A 39 -2.89 1.04 20.91
C CYS A 39 -2.02 0.59 22.09
N SER A 40 -1.68 -0.70 22.16
CA SER A 40 -0.83 -1.26 23.22
C SER A 40 0.60 -0.72 23.20
N LYS A 41 1.16 -0.40 22.03
CA LYS A 41 2.50 0.22 21.93
C LYS A 41 2.50 1.70 22.33
N CYS A 42 1.51 2.46 21.89
CA CYS A 42 1.42 3.90 22.20
C CYS A 42 0.80 4.17 23.57
N GLN A 43 0.17 3.18 24.19
CA GLN A 43 -0.55 3.27 25.46
C GLN A 43 -1.58 4.40 25.49
N THR A 44 -2.28 4.61 24.37
CA THR A 44 -3.30 5.65 24.24
C THR A 44 -4.25 5.34 23.09
N ASN A 45 -5.39 6.02 23.05
CA ASN A 45 -6.34 5.96 21.93
C ASN A 45 -5.76 6.70 20.73
N ARG A 46 -5.67 6.00 19.60
CA ARG A 46 -5.11 6.52 18.35
C ARG A 46 -6.08 6.30 17.20
N SER A 47 -5.99 7.16 16.19
CA SER A 47 -6.70 6.94 14.93
C SER A 47 -6.25 5.64 14.27
N GLN A 48 -7.21 4.99 13.62
CA GLN A 48 -6.99 3.77 12.85
C GLN A 48 -6.81 4.11 11.37
N VAL A 49 -5.82 3.50 10.73
CA VAL A 49 -5.66 3.49 9.27
C VAL A 49 -6.00 2.10 8.77
N ARG A 50 -6.86 1.99 7.76
CA ARG A 50 -7.24 0.72 7.15
C ARG A 50 -6.65 0.62 5.76
N ASP A 51 -6.09 -0.55 5.42
CA ASP A 51 -5.52 -0.82 4.10
C ASP A 51 -5.86 -2.24 3.64
N MET A 52 -5.78 -2.51 2.35
CA MET A 52 -5.99 -3.85 1.81
C MET A 52 -4.78 -4.74 2.10
N ALA A 53 -5.04 -5.95 2.59
CA ALA A 53 -4.01 -6.95 2.81
C ALA A 53 -3.26 -7.25 1.50
N GLY A 54 -1.94 -7.43 1.59
CA GLY A 54 -1.11 -7.75 0.43
C GLY A 54 -0.79 -6.58 -0.50
N ARG A 55 -1.36 -5.38 -0.32
CA ARG A 55 -1.07 -4.22 -1.19
C ARG A 55 0.42 -3.90 -1.28
N LEU A 56 1.13 -3.88 -0.14
CA LEU A 56 2.57 -3.62 -0.11
C LEU A 56 3.36 -4.68 -0.87
N LYS A 57 3.00 -5.96 -0.70
CA LYS A 57 3.61 -7.07 -1.43
C LYS A 57 3.38 -6.95 -2.94
N SER A 58 2.17 -6.61 -3.37
CA SER A 58 1.88 -6.38 -4.78
C SER A 58 2.66 -5.20 -5.37
N ILE A 59 2.87 -4.13 -4.61
CA ILE A 59 3.74 -3.01 -5.03
C ILE A 59 5.17 -3.49 -5.24
N GLU A 60 5.71 -4.30 -4.33
CA GLU A 60 7.06 -4.87 -4.47
C GLU A 60 7.17 -5.77 -5.70
N GLU A 61 6.19 -6.66 -5.90
CA GLU A 61 6.13 -7.54 -7.08
C GLU A 61 6.04 -6.72 -8.38
N GLU A 62 5.24 -5.66 -8.40
CA GLU A 62 5.12 -4.76 -9.54
C GLU A 62 6.45 -4.08 -9.85
N GLN A 63 7.11 -3.51 -8.84
CA GLN A 63 8.42 -2.86 -9.00
C GLN A 63 9.49 -3.82 -9.52
N GLN A 64 9.47 -5.07 -9.08
CA GLN A 64 10.39 -6.11 -9.57
C GLN A 64 10.13 -6.48 -11.03
N SER A 65 8.91 -6.29 -11.52
CA SER A 65 8.53 -6.57 -12.91
C SER A 65 8.97 -5.48 -13.90
N TYR A 66 9.42 -4.32 -13.42
CA TYR A 66 9.77 -3.19 -14.27
C TYR A 66 10.99 -3.52 -15.17
N PRO A 67 10.97 -3.09 -16.44
CA PRO A 67 12.11 -3.23 -17.31
C PRO A 67 13.29 -2.42 -16.76
N LYS A 68 14.51 -2.96 -16.91
CA LYS A 68 15.72 -2.24 -16.53
C LYS A 68 15.81 -0.93 -17.32
N ALA A 69 16.01 0.18 -16.62
CA ALA A 69 16.28 1.45 -17.26
C ALA A 69 17.55 1.32 -18.11
N VAL A 70 17.39 1.38 -19.42
CA VAL A 70 18.50 1.47 -20.37
C VAL A 70 18.72 2.93 -20.73
N PRO A 71 19.98 3.38 -20.86
CA PRO A 71 20.27 4.74 -21.34
C PRO A 71 19.64 4.93 -22.73
N ALA A 72 19.13 6.13 -22.98
CA ALA A 72 18.62 6.47 -24.29
C ALA A 72 19.72 6.31 -25.34
N GLU A 73 19.42 5.64 -26.45
CA GLU A 73 20.32 5.63 -27.60
C GLU A 73 20.44 7.05 -28.14
N PRO A 74 21.66 7.58 -28.34
CA PRO A 74 21.84 8.88 -28.97
C PRO A 74 21.19 8.88 -30.35
N PHE A 75 20.45 9.94 -30.69
CA PHE A 75 19.90 10.09 -32.02
C PHE A 75 21.04 10.03 -33.06
N PRO A 76 20.93 9.19 -34.11
CA PRO A 76 21.94 9.16 -35.16
C PRO A 76 22.01 10.55 -35.82
N GLY A 77 23.12 11.26 -35.58
CA GLY A 77 23.36 12.61 -36.09
C GLY A 77 23.64 13.69 -35.03
N GLN A 78 23.45 13.42 -33.73
CA GLN A 78 23.90 14.34 -32.67
C GLN A 78 25.39 14.12 -32.39
N ALA A 79 26.24 14.96 -32.99
CA ALA A 79 27.62 15.11 -32.53
C ALA A 79 27.59 15.46 -31.04
N ALA A 80 28.34 14.71 -30.23
CA ALA A 80 28.49 14.96 -28.81
C ALA A 80 28.95 16.42 -28.60
N GLY A 81 28.02 17.27 -28.21
CA GLY A 81 28.29 18.68 -27.89
C GLY A 81 29.25 18.74 -26.72
N ARG A 82 30.32 19.51 -26.90
CA ARG A 82 31.21 19.97 -25.82
C ARG A 82 30.44 20.80 -24.79
#